data_AF-A0A8R1DMU7-F1
#
_entry.id   AF-A0A8R1DMU7-F1
#
_cell.length_a   1.000
_cell.length_b   1.000
_cell.length_c   1.000
_cell.angle_alpha   90.00
_cell.angle_beta   90.00
_cell.angle_gamma   90.00
#
_symmetry.space_group_name_H-M   'P 1'
#
loop_
_entity.id
_entity.type
_entity.pdbx_description
1 polymer ?
#
loop_
_entity_poly.entity_id
_entity_poly.type
_entity_poly.pdbx_seq_one_letter_code
_entity_poly.pdbx_strand_id
1 'polypeptide(L)'
;MENWGLVTVRQAEGLYHQGSFPINQKHNVQEIIGHELAHQWFGNLVTMKWWNDLWLNEGFATMIGVKAVDFLENTTWRYRDTTAEMMCITLRSDQMDQSIAVSANKEVDFMRHLELQPSQKTIIYKKAAIITRMIERLVEEHTFKEGLNRFLSTFTYKNADHEDLFNVLAYVHDSSSGGHLSGQNFSLTDVMDTWLRQAHFPVVHVNRKEGSIVTLRQERYIHFKSRDTRDYVWKIPIFYDDPVSGKHKVFWITDKQPVVFDMGGQLVVDPHQLTYMRLRYDDVMYADLTAKLLDDFKAIPTNSRSRLLDDTLAMAECGQLDYKVAFNMTMYLAKEVL
;
A
#
# COMPACT_ATOMS: atom_id res chain seq x y z
N MET A 1 -18.97 -12.20 6.56
CA MET A 1 -19.96 -11.31 7.17
C MET A 1 -19.88 -11.48 8.68
N GLU A 2 -19.61 -10.37 9.31
CA GLU A 2 -18.94 -10.23 10.59
C GLU A 2 -19.91 -10.09 11.77
N ASN A 3 -21.18 -10.52 11.62
CA ASN A 3 -22.22 -10.29 12.63
C ASN A 3 -21.70 -10.64 14.04
N TRP A 4 -21.87 -9.71 14.98
CA TRP A 4 -21.18 -9.81 16.26
C TRP A 4 -21.62 -11.04 17.06
N GLY A 5 -20.67 -11.96 17.30
CA GLY A 5 -20.93 -13.23 17.98
C GLY A 5 -21.47 -14.35 17.08
N LEU A 6 -21.74 -14.08 15.80
CA LEU A 6 -22.16 -15.08 14.80
C LEU A 6 -21.58 -14.74 13.42
N VAL A 7 -20.27 -14.97 13.27
CA VAL A 7 -19.58 -14.81 11.98
C VAL A 7 -20.10 -15.86 11.00
N THR A 8 -20.45 -15.41 9.79
CA THR A 8 -20.89 -16.29 8.70
C THR A 8 -19.91 -16.19 7.53
N VAL A 9 -19.51 -17.36 7.03
CA VAL A 9 -18.55 -17.52 5.93
C VAL A 9 -19.12 -18.51 4.92
N ARG A 10 -18.73 -18.36 3.65
CA ARG A 10 -19.08 -19.36 2.63
C ARG A 10 -18.30 -20.65 2.91
N GLN A 11 -18.88 -21.81 2.62
CA GLN A 11 -18.21 -23.10 2.85
C GLN A 11 -16.85 -23.19 2.17
N ALA A 12 -16.73 -22.69 0.93
CA ALA A 12 -15.47 -22.65 0.18
C ALA A 12 -14.40 -21.71 0.78
N GLU A 13 -14.82 -20.77 1.63
CA GLU A 13 -13.98 -19.73 2.25
C GLU A 13 -13.72 -20.00 3.75
N GLY A 14 -14.45 -20.94 4.36
CA GLY A 14 -14.38 -21.23 5.80
C GLY A 14 -13.98 -22.66 6.16
N LEU A 15 -14.00 -23.61 5.22
CA LEU A 15 -13.66 -25.01 5.49
C LEU A 15 -12.32 -25.38 4.85
N TYR A 16 -11.46 -26.01 5.66
CA TYR A 16 -10.20 -26.60 5.22
C TYR A 16 -10.08 -28.04 5.73
N HIS A 17 -9.65 -28.93 4.84
CA HIS A 17 -9.35 -30.32 5.16
C HIS A 17 -7.92 -30.63 4.70
N GLN A 18 -7.06 -30.94 5.67
CA GLN A 18 -5.67 -31.25 5.42
C GLN A 18 -5.55 -32.47 4.50
N GLY A 19 -4.68 -32.39 3.48
CA GLY A 19 -4.48 -33.46 2.50
C GLY A 19 -5.47 -33.47 1.34
N SER A 20 -6.64 -32.82 1.47
CA SER A 20 -7.61 -32.67 0.37
C SER A 20 -7.49 -31.32 -0.35
N PHE A 21 -7.00 -30.30 0.34
CA PHE A 21 -6.92 -28.95 -0.20
C PHE A 21 -5.47 -28.40 -0.21
N PRO A 22 -5.12 -27.61 -1.24
CA PRO A 22 -3.79 -27.02 -1.37
C PRO A 22 -3.50 -25.98 -0.28
N ILE A 23 -2.22 -25.71 -0.06
CA ILE A 23 -1.77 -24.79 1.01
C ILE A 23 -2.29 -23.36 0.83
N ASN A 24 -2.46 -22.89 -0.40
CA ASN A 24 -3.04 -21.58 -0.67
C ASN A 24 -4.50 -21.48 -0.16
N GLN A 25 -5.27 -22.56 -0.22
CA GLN A 25 -6.62 -22.56 0.35
C GLN A 25 -6.59 -22.50 1.88
N LYS A 26 -5.64 -23.17 2.54
CA LYS A 26 -5.43 -23.01 3.99
C LYS A 26 -5.21 -21.54 4.35
N HIS A 27 -4.29 -20.88 3.64
CA HIS A 27 -3.98 -19.47 3.88
C HIS A 27 -5.18 -18.55 3.59
N ASN A 28 -5.94 -18.80 2.51
CA ASN A 28 -7.13 -18.02 2.21
C ASN A 28 -8.19 -18.15 3.31
N VAL A 29 -8.41 -19.36 3.84
CA VAL A 29 -9.34 -19.58 4.97
C VAL A 29 -8.86 -18.84 6.21
N GLN A 30 -7.55 -18.89 6.52
CA GLN A 30 -6.97 -18.16 7.65
C GLN A 30 -7.10 -16.64 7.50
N GLU A 31 -6.85 -16.12 6.30
CA GLU A 31 -6.98 -14.69 5.99
C GLU A 31 -8.42 -14.22 6.15
N ILE A 32 -9.40 -14.98 5.61
CA ILE A 32 -10.83 -14.65 5.72
C ILE A 32 -11.30 -14.72 7.17
N ILE A 33 -10.95 -15.78 7.92
CA ILE A 33 -11.32 -15.87 9.34
C ILE A 33 -10.66 -14.73 10.12
N GLY A 34 -9.38 -14.42 9.85
CA GLY A 34 -8.67 -13.29 10.46
C GLY A 34 -9.34 -11.95 10.18
N HIS A 35 -9.79 -11.72 8.94
CA HIS A 35 -10.54 -10.54 8.50
C HIS A 35 -11.85 -10.39 9.28
N GLU A 36 -12.66 -11.45 9.33
CA GLU A 36 -13.97 -11.43 10.01
C GLU A 36 -13.84 -11.30 11.55
N LEU A 37 -12.76 -11.84 12.12
CA LEU A 37 -12.45 -11.64 13.54
C LEU A 37 -11.91 -10.24 13.83
N ALA A 38 -11.16 -9.63 12.90
CA ALA A 38 -10.72 -8.25 13.04
C ALA A 38 -11.91 -7.27 13.12
N HIS A 39 -12.99 -7.56 12.37
CA HIS A 39 -14.23 -6.78 12.44
C HIS A 39 -14.90 -6.77 13.81
N GLN A 40 -14.59 -7.71 14.71
CA GLN A 40 -15.12 -7.66 16.08
C GLN A 40 -14.63 -6.39 16.81
N TRP A 41 -13.48 -5.83 16.40
CA TRP A 41 -13.00 -4.51 16.84
C TRP A 41 -13.28 -3.41 15.81
N PHE A 42 -12.85 -3.62 14.57
CA PHE A 42 -12.96 -2.66 13.46
C PHE A 42 -14.22 -2.89 12.64
N GLY A 43 -15.35 -2.49 13.22
CA GLY A 43 -16.66 -2.53 12.59
C GLY A 43 -17.77 -2.75 13.59
N ASN A 44 -17.60 -3.72 14.50
CA ASN A 44 -18.59 -4.02 15.53
C ASN A 44 -18.40 -3.16 16.79
N LEU A 45 -17.22 -3.24 17.42
CA LEU A 45 -16.91 -2.46 18.63
C LEU A 45 -16.83 -0.96 18.33
N VAL A 46 -16.17 -0.61 17.22
CA VAL A 46 -16.09 0.75 16.69
C VAL A 46 -16.55 0.70 15.24
N THR A 47 -17.66 1.34 14.94
CA THR A 47 -18.24 1.38 13.59
C THR A 47 -17.89 2.72 12.93
N MET A 48 -17.69 2.78 11.61
CA MET A 48 -17.60 4.07 10.94
C MET A 48 -18.85 4.95 11.21
N LYS A 49 -18.68 6.28 11.29
CA LYS A 49 -19.82 7.23 11.42
C LYS A 49 -20.77 7.13 10.24
N TRP A 50 -20.22 6.97 9.04
CA TRP A 50 -21.00 6.83 7.83
C TRP A 50 -20.22 6.07 6.75
N TRP A 51 -20.93 5.58 5.73
CA TRP A 51 -20.38 4.68 4.72
C TRP A 51 -19.30 5.30 3.81
N ASN A 52 -19.14 6.63 3.79
CA ASN A 52 -18.02 7.25 3.08
C ASN A 52 -16.67 6.83 3.68
N ASP A 53 -16.64 6.39 4.95
CA ASP A 53 -15.46 5.88 5.65
C ASP A 53 -15.50 4.37 5.90
N LEU A 54 -16.21 3.61 5.04
CA LEU A 54 -16.24 2.13 5.11
C LEU A 54 -14.83 1.49 5.17
N TRP A 55 -13.83 2.16 4.60
CA TRP A 55 -12.43 1.73 4.63
C TRP A 55 -11.87 1.58 6.06
N LEU A 56 -12.38 2.31 7.05
CA LEU A 56 -11.95 2.16 8.46
C LEU A 56 -12.25 0.78 9.01
N ASN A 57 -13.32 0.15 8.54
CA ASN A 57 -13.64 -1.22 8.88
C ASN A 57 -12.84 -2.16 7.97
N GLU A 58 -13.03 -2.02 6.66
CA GLU A 58 -12.60 -3.02 5.67
C GLU A 58 -11.09 -3.02 5.40
N GLY A 59 -10.46 -1.85 5.40
CA GLY A 59 -9.01 -1.72 5.23
C GLY A 59 -8.24 -2.29 6.42
N PHE A 60 -8.71 -2.05 7.65
CA PHE A 60 -8.12 -2.62 8.86
C PHE A 60 -8.33 -4.14 8.91
N ALA A 61 -9.55 -4.61 8.66
CA ALA A 61 -9.84 -6.04 8.63
C ALA A 61 -9.00 -6.78 7.57
N THR A 62 -8.87 -6.21 6.37
CA THR A 62 -8.04 -6.78 5.30
C THR A 62 -6.57 -6.85 5.72
N MET A 63 -6.02 -5.77 6.28
CA MET A 63 -4.62 -5.76 6.72
C MET A 63 -4.37 -6.79 7.84
N ILE A 64 -5.27 -6.88 8.82
CA ILE A 64 -5.17 -7.81 9.94
C ILE A 64 -5.32 -9.26 9.47
N GLY A 65 -6.22 -9.53 8.51
CA GLY A 65 -6.39 -10.85 7.90
C GLY A 65 -5.07 -11.39 7.34
N VAL A 66 -4.34 -10.56 6.58
CA VAL A 66 -3.03 -10.97 6.04
C VAL A 66 -2.00 -11.20 7.16
N LYS A 67 -1.97 -10.34 8.18
CA LYS A 67 -1.05 -10.50 9.33
C LYS A 67 -1.37 -11.75 10.17
N ALA A 68 -2.65 -12.13 10.26
CA ALA A 68 -3.09 -13.29 11.02
C ALA A 68 -2.49 -14.60 10.45
N VAL A 69 -2.32 -14.68 9.12
CA VAL A 69 -1.70 -15.85 8.48
C VAL A 69 -0.25 -16.03 8.96
N ASP A 70 0.56 -14.97 8.94
CA ASP A 70 1.94 -15.02 9.41
C ASP A 70 2.01 -15.40 10.90
N PHE A 71 1.12 -14.86 11.72
CA PHE A 71 1.03 -15.22 13.14
C PHE A 71 0.69 -16.72 13.34
N LEU A 72 -0.27 -17.26 12.59
CA LEU A 72 -0.71 -18.65 12.73
C LEU A 72 0.30 -19.66 12.16
N GLU A 73 0.98 -19.32 11.07
CA GLU A 73 1.98 -20.17 10.44
C GLU A 73 3.39 -19.98 11.05
N ASN A 74 3.55 -19.04 11.98
CA ASN A 74 4.84 -18.64 12.55
C ASN A 74 5.86 -18.26 11.46
N THR A 75 5.42 -17.41 10.53
CA THR A 75 6.20 -16.89 9.40
C THR A 75 6.22 -15.36 9.40
N THR A 76 7.08 -14.78 8.57
CA THR A 76 7.14 -13.32 8.35
C THR A 76 7.12 -12.94 6.87
N TRP A 77 7.10 -13.94 5.98
CA TRP A 77 7.20 -13.74 4.54
C TRP A 77 5.83 -13.55 3.90
N ARG A 78 4.75 -14.09 4.48
CA ARG A 78 3.44 -14.09 3.83
C ARG A 78 2.85 -12.68 3.80
N TYR A 79 2.95 -11.93 4.90
CA TYR A 79 2.51 -10.55 4.93
C TYR A 79 3.24 -9.70 3.89
N ARG A 80 4.56 -9.92 3.75
CA ARG A 80 5.37 -9.23 2.75
C ARG A 80 4.93 -9.57 1.33
N ASP A 81 4.84 -10.85 1.00
CA ASP A 81 4.57 -11.32 -0.36
C ASP A 81 3.12 -11.08 -0.79
N THR A 82 2.15 -11.36 0.09
CA THR A 82 0.74 -11.04 -0.16
C THR A 82 0.52 -9.54 -0.31
N THR A 83 1.23 -8.70 0.44
CA THR A 83 1.09 -7.25 0.25
C THR A 83 1.70 -6.78 -1.08
N ALA A 84 2.78 -7.40 -1.55
CA ALA A 84 3.36 -7.11 -2.87
C ALA A 84 2.42 -7.53 -4.02
N GLU A 85 1.79 -8.70 -3.91
CA GLU A 85 0.74 -9.15 -4.84
C GLU A 85 -0.48 -8.20 -4.80
N MET A 86 -0.94 -7.88 -3.58
CA MET A 86 -2.05 -6.96 -3.34
C MET A 86 -1.76 -5.59 -3.95
N MET A 87 -0.54 -5.08 -3.85
CA MET A 87 -0.11 -3.84 -4.51
C MET A 87 -0.34 -3.89 -6.03
N CYS A 88 0.17 -4.93 -6.71
CA CYS A 88 0.04 -5.06 -8.16
C CYS A 88 -1.43 -5.11 -8.58
N ILE A 89 -2.25 -5.95 -7.93
CA ILE A 89 -3.68 -6.08 -8.22
C ILE A 89 -4.42 -4.74 -8.00
N THR A 90 -4.06 -4.02 -6.95
CA THR A 90 -4.74 -2.78 -6.58
C THR A 90 -4.37 -1.64 -7.54
N LEU A 91 -3.09 -1.49 -7.89
CA LEU A 91 -2.65 -0.51 -8.90
C LEU A 91 -3.32 -0.75 -10.26
N ARG A 92 -3.50 -2.02 -10.67
CA ARG A 92 -4.24 -2.40 -11.90
C ARG A 92 -5.74 -2.05 -11.84
N SER A 93 -6.35 -2.10 -10.66
CA SER A 93 -7.74 -1.69 -10.47
C SER A 93 -7.90 -0.17 -10.41
N ASP A 94 -6.96 0.51 -9.76
CA ASP A 94 -6.98 1.94 -9.46
C ASP A 94 -6.53 2.81 -10.65
N GLN A 95 -5.89 2.23 -11.65
CA GLN A 95 -5.55 2.90 -12.92
C GLN A 95 -6.75 3.05 -13.87
N MET A 96 -7.90 2.42 -13.58
CA MET A 96 -9.10 2.52 -14.41
C MET A 96 -9.76 3.90 -14.27
N ASP A 97 -10.38 4.42 -15.34
CA ASP A 97 -11.06 5.74 -15.34
C ASP A 97 -12.20 5.84 -14.33
N GLN A 98 -12.80 4.71 -13.96
CA GLN A 98 -13.86 4.60 -12.96
C GLN A 98 -13.35 4.41 -11.52
N SER A 99 -12.05 4.61 -11.28
CA SER A 99 -11.47 4.61 -9.94
C SER A 99 -12.23 5.59 -9.02
N ILE A 100 -12.24 5.27 -7.73
CA ILE A 100 -12.86 6.06 -6.69
C ILE A 100 -11.80 6.42 -5.63
N ALA A 101 -12.10 7.45 -4.85
CA ALA A 101 -11.36 7.72 -3.61
C ALA A 101 -11.65 6.63 -2.57
N VAL A 102 -10.71 6.38 -1.67
CA VAL A 102 -10.89 5.41 -0.56
C VAL A 102 -11.92 5.93 0.44
N SER A 103 -11.84 7.23 0.76
CA SER A 103 -12.87 7.96 1.50
C SER A 103 -13.53 8.99 0.58
N ALA A 104 -14.86 8.93 0.49
CA ALA A 104 -15.60 9.87 -0.34
C ALA A 104 -15.70 11.25 0.34
N ASN A 105 -15.50 12.33 -0.42
CA ASN A 105 -15.60 13.70 0.07
C ASN A 105 -17.01 14.13 0.52
N LYS A 106 -18.01 13.32 0.22
CA LYS A 106 -19.40 13.52 0.63
C LYS A 106 -19.91 12.21 1.17
N GLU A 107 -20.93 12.29 2.01
CA GLU A 107 -21.68 11.12 2.45
C GLU A 107 -22.17 10.32 1.23
N VAL A 108 -21.95 9.02 1.30
CA VAL A 108 -22.36 8.05 0.27
C VAL A 108 -23.33 7.09 0.94
N ASP A 109 -24.46 6.79 0.28
CA ASP A 109 -25.41 5.79 0.78
C ASP A 109 -24.79 4.38 0.72
N PHE A 110 -25.13 3.51 1.67
CA PHE A 110 -24.82 2.08 1.62
C PHE A 110 -25.16 1.42 0.27
N MET A 111 -26.30 1.79 -0.34
CA MET A 111 -26.71 1.23 -1.63
C MET A 111 -25.64 1.41 -2.71
N ARG A 112 -24.89 2.52 -2.66
CA ARG A 112 -23.81 2.78 -3.61
C ARG A 112 -22.65 1.80 -3.44
N HIS A 113 -22.38 1.33 -2.23
CA HIS A 113 -21.35 0.31 -1.95
C HIS A 113 -21.72 -1.06 -2.50
N LEU A 114 -23.02 -1.41 -2.46
CA LEU A 114 -23.52 -2.65 -3.06
C LEU A 114 -23.34 -2.68 -4.58
N GLU A 115 -23.47 -1.51 -5.21
CA GLU A 115 -23.34 -1.32 -6.66
C GLU A 115 -21.89 -1.17 -7.15
N LEU A 116 -20.89 -1.13 -6.25
CA LEU A 116 -19.50 -0.99 -6.65
C LEU A 116 -19.05 -2.14 -7.55
N GLN A 117 -18.34 -1.79 -8.61
CA GLN A 117 -17.70 -2.77 -9.47
C GLN A 117 -16.54 -3.46 -8.73
N PRO A 118 -16.11 -4.67 -9.15
CA PRO A 118 -15.01 -5.39 -8.51
C PRO A 118 -13.71 -4.57 -8.37
N SER A 119 -13.38 -3.74 -9.37
CA SER A 119 -12.21 -2.86 -9.31
C SER A 119 -12.36 -1.75 -8.27
N GLN A 120 -13.58 -1.25 -8.04
CA GLN A 120 -13.86 -0.24 -7.02
C GLN A 120 -13.89 -0.84 -5.61
N LYS A 121 -14.40 -2.07 -5.45
CA LYS A 121 -14.28 -2.81 -4.19
C LYS A 121 -12.81 -3.05 -3.83
N THR A 122 -11.96 -3.33 -4.82
CA THR A 122 -10.51 -3.44 -4.60
C THR A 122 -9.91 -2.17 -3.96
N ILE A 123 -10.46 -0.98 -4.24
CA ILE A 123 -10.02 0.27 -3.61
C ILE A 123 -10.40 0.34 -2.12
N ILE A 124 -11.65 0.04 -1.79
CA ILE A 124 -12.15 0.13 -0.39
C ILE A 124 -11.46 -0.88 0.53
N TYR A 125 -11.09 -2.05 0.01
CA TYR A 125 -10.48 -3.13 0.79
C TYR A 125 -8.95 -3.09 0.69
N LYS A 126 -8.42 -3.33 -0.51
CA LYS A 126 -6.98 -3.57 -0.72
C LYS A 126 -6.17 -2.28 -0.72
N LYS A 127 -6.60 -1.21 -1.40
CA LYS A 127 -5.90 0.10 -1.33
C LYS A 127 -5.92 0.63 0.10
N ALA A 128 -7.07 0.55 0.77
CA ALA A 128 -7.19 0.92 2.16
C ALA A 128 -6.22 0.14 3.06
N ALA A 129 -6.14 -1.19 2.92
CA ALA A 129 -5.18 -2.02 3.68
C ALA A 129 -3.72 -1.61 3.46
N ILE A 130 -3.36 -1.27 2.22
CA ILE A 130 -2.01 -0.79 1.91
C ILE A 130 -1.75 0.60 2.52
N ILE A 131 -2.73 1.51 2.45
CA ILE A 131 -2.64 2.81 3.12
C ILE A 131 -2.51 2.63 4.65
N THR A 132 -3.25 1.69 5.25
CA THR A 132 -3.12 1.35 6.68
C THR A 132 -1.73 0.83 7.01
N ARG A 133 -1.13 -0.01 6.15
CA ARG A 133 0.27 -0.43 6.29
C ARG A 133 1.22 0.76 6.19
N MET A 134 0.96 1.71 5.29
CA MET A 134 1.76 2.92 5.15
C MET A 134 1.66 3.80 6.41
N ILE A 135 0.46 3.94 7.00
CA ILE A 135 0.25 4.63 8.29
C ILE A 135 1.08 3.96 9.38
N GLU A 136 0.97 2.63 9.55
CA GLU A 136 1.75 1.87 10.53
C GLU A 136 3.25 2.12 10.37
N ARG A 137 3.74 2.19 9.13
CA ARG A 137 5.16 2.45 8.87
C ARG A 137 5.56 3.89 9.14
N LEU A 138 4.69 4.87 8.89
CA LEU A 138 4.96 6.28 9.16
C LEU A 138 5.02 6.61 10.65
N VAL A 139 4.11 6.04 11.43
CA VAL A 139 4.04 6.30 12.88
C VAL A 139 4.85 5.30 13.71
N GLU A 140 5.38 4.26 13.07
CA GLU A 140 6.08 3.12 13.67
C GLU A 140 5.15 2.16 14.43
N GLU A 141 5.50 0.87 14.44
CA GLU A 141 4.61 -0.20 14.88
C GLU A 141 4.15 -0.07 16.35
N HIS A 142 5.03 0.38 17.25
CA HIS A 142 4.71 0.56 18.66
C HIS A 142 3.63 1.63 18.84
N THR A 143 3.87 2.83 18.32
CA THR A 143 2.95 3.97 18.33
C THR A 143 1.64 3.62 17.64
N PHE A 144 1.69 2.88 16.53
CA PHE A 144 0.51 2.43 15.82
C PHE A 144 -0.37 1.54 16.72
N LYS A 145 0.21 0.52 17.35
CA LYS A 145 -0.52 -0.37 18.28
C LYS A 145 -1.09 0.38 19.49
N GLU A 146 -0.30 1.27 20.09
CA GLU A 146 -0.75 2.11 21.21
C GLU A 146 -1.91 3.03 20.79
N GLY A 147 -1.80 3.65 19.62
CA GLY A 147 -2.85 4.47 19.02
C GLY A 147 -4.12 3.68 18.74
N LEU A 148 -4.03 2.47 18.19
CA LEU A 148 -5.20 1.61 17.98
C LEU A 148 -5.87 1.19 19.29
N ASN A 149 -5.09 0.83 20.31
CA ASN A 149 -5.65 0.50 21.64
C ASN A 149 -6.41 1.70 22.22
N ARG A 150 -5.84 2.90 22.08
CA ARG A 150 -6.49 4.13 22.54
C ARG A 150 -7.74 4.46 21.73
N PHE A 151 -7.69 4.30 20.40
CA PHE A 151 -8.82 4.53 19.50
C PHE A 151 -9.98 3.60 19.85
N LEU A 152 -9.72 2.28 19.90
CA LEU A 152 -10.73 1.28 20.26
C LEU A 152 -11.32 1.54 21.64
N SER A 153 -10.50 1.88 22.64
CA SER A 153 -10.97 2.18 24.01
C SER A 153 -11.82 3.46 24.06
N THR A 154 -11.47 4.48 23.29
CA THR A 154 -12.17 5.78 23.27
C THR A 154 -13.53 5.68 22.60
N PHE A 155 -13.61 4.92 21.51
CA PHE A 155 -14.79 4.77 20.66
C PHE A 155 -15.54 3.45 20.89
N THR A 156 -15.23 2.72 21.96
CA THR A 156 -15.94 1.50 22.34
C THR A 156 -17.46 1.72 22.38
N TYR A 157 -18.20 0.93 21.60
CA TYR A 157 -19.65 1.01 21.38
C TYR A 157 -20.13 2.34 20.77
N LYS A 158 -19.29 3.00 19.99
CA LYS A 158 -19.58 4.26 19.32
C LYS A 158 -19.15 4.22 17.86
N ASN A 159 -19.44 5.31 17.17
CA ASN A 159 -18.98 5.56 15.83
C ASN A 159 -17.74 6.46 15.79
N ALA A 160 -16.87 6.26 14.81
CA ALA A 160 -15.70 7.09 14.53
C ALA A 160 -15.54 7.35 13.03
N ASP A 161 -14.89 8.45 12.66
CA ASP A 161 -14.42 8.69 11.29
C ASP A 161 -12.89 8.67 11.21
N HIS A 162 -12.34 8.97 10.04
CA HIS A 162 -10.91 8.96 9.83
C HIS A 162 -10.20 10.11 10.55
N GLU A 163 -10.88 11.24 10.76
CA GLU A 163 -10.33 12.36 11.53
C GLU A 163 -10.17 11.96 13.00
N ASP A 164 -11.15 11.25 13.57
CA ASP A 164 -11.06 10.68 14.92
C ASP A 164 -9.84 9.75 15.07
N LEU A 165 -9.62 8.85 14.10
CA LEU A 165 -8.47 7.95 14.09
C LEU A 165 -7.14 8.73 14.04
N PHE A 166 -7.03 9.69 13.13
CA PHE A 166 -5.80 10.47 12.98
C PHE A 166 -5.53 11.40 14.15
N ASN A 167 -6.56 11.94 14.80
CA ASN A 167 -6.40 12.71 16.03
C ASN A 167 -5.85 11.84 17.17
N VAL A 168 -6.31 10.59 17.28
CA VAL A 168 -5.76 9.64 18.26
C VAL A 168 -4.31 9.28 17.93
N LEU A 169 -4.00 8.98 16.67
CA LEU A 169 -2.63 8.67 16.25
C LEU A 169 -1.69 9.86 16.45
N ALA A 170 -2.11 11.07 16.10
CA ALA A 170 -1.34 12.30 16.31
C ALA A 170 -1.12 12.61 17.79
N TYR A 171 -2.04 12.22 18.68
CA TYR A 171 -1.82 12.36 20.11
C TYR A 171 -0.74 11.41 20.65
N VAL A 172 -0.71 10.17 20.16
CA VAL A 172 0.28 9.17 20.60
C VAL A 172 1.62 9.40 19.91
N HIS A 173 1.59 9.85 18.66
CA HIS A 173 2.76 10.26 17.90
C HIS A 173 3.16 11.68 18.30
N ASP A 174 3.96 11.81 19.35
CA ASP A 174 4.56 13.09 19.70
C ASP A 174 5.61 13.50 18.65
N SER A 175 5.24 14.47 17.80
CA SER A 175 6.12 15.07 16.78
C SER A 175 7.43 15.64 17.34
N SER A 176 7.50 15.89 18.66
CA SER A 176 8.72 16.38 19.33
C SER A 176 9.67 15.27 19.82
N SER A 177 9.25 14.00 19.72
CA SER A 177 10.02 12.81 20.12
C SER A 177 10.90 12.22 18.99
N GLY A 178 10.86 12.77 17.77
CA GLY A 178 11.46 12.19 16.57
C GLY A 178 10.44 11.48 15.68
N GLY A 179 10.89 10.65 14.74
CA GLY A 179 10.03 9.90 13.82
C GLY A 179 9.99 10.44 12.39
N HIS A 180 9.24 9.78 11.51
CA HIS A 180 9.27 10.04 10.06
C HIS A 180 8.61 11.36 9.63
N LEU A 181 7.78 11.96 10.49
CA LEU A 181 7.16 13.26 10.28
C LEU A 181 7.94 14.41 10.95
N SER A 182 9.01 14.10 11.69
CA SER A 182 9.80 15.12 12.38
C SER A 182 10.43 16.12 11.39
N GLY A 183 10.32 17.41 11.71
CA GLY A 183 10.83 18.51 10.88
C GLY A 183 9.99 18.83 9.64
N GLN A 184 8.85 18.17 9.44
CA GLN A 184 7.90 18.49 8.38
C GLN A 184 6.91 19.57 8.83
N ASN A 185 6.42 20.38 7.88
CA ASN A 185 5.41 21.41 8.12
C ASN A 185 3.97 20.92 7.87
N PHE A 186 3.77 19.59 7.89
CA PHE A 186 2.50 18.92 7.66
C PHE A 186 2.33 17.75 8.64
N SER A 187 1.08 17.45 8.98
CA SER A 187 0.66 16.38 9.89
C SER A 187 0.44 15.05 9.16
N LEU A 188 0.23 13.96 9.92
CA LEU A 188 -0.20 12.67 9.36
C LEU A 188 -1.51 12.82 8.57
N THR A 189 -2.47 13.60 9.08
CA THR A 189 -3.74 13.89 8.41
C THR A 189 -3.50 14.55 7.05
N ASP A 190 -2.64 15.56 6.97
CA ASP A 190 -2.31 16.23 5.70
C ASP A 190 -1.71 15.26 4.67
N VAL A 191 -0.95 14.25 5.12
CA VAL A 191 -0.43 13.20 4.24
C VAL A 191 -1.56 12.28 3.80
N MET A 192 -2.30 11.70 4.75
CA MET A 192 -3.30 10.67 4.48
C MET A 192 -4.51 11.21 3.71
N ASP A 193 -4.88 12.48 3.86
CA ASP A 193 -5.93 13.10 3.06
C ASP A 193 -5.61 13.01 1.55
N THR A 194 -4.34 13.19 1.17
CA THR A 194 -3.94 13.04 -0.24
C THR A 194 -4.11 11.60 -0.75
N TRP A 195 -4.04 10.60 0.12
CA TRP A 195 -4.17 9.18 -0.23
C TRP A 195 -5.61 8.67 -0.14
N LEU A 196 -6.41 9.22 0.78
CA LEU A 196 -7.77 8.79 1.04
C LEU A 196 -8.77 9.48 0.12
N ARG A 197 -8.63 10.79 -0.10
CA ARG A 197 -9.63 11.65 -0.75
C ARG A 197 -9.42 11.81 -2.26
N GLN A 198 -8.29 11.37 -2.79
CA GLN A 198 -7.97 11.40 -4.21
C GLN A 198 -8.14 10.00 -4.82
N ALA A 199 -8.84 9.93 -5.96
CA ALA A 199 -8.84 8.72 -6.78
C ALA A 199 -7.47 8.53 -7.44
N HIS A 200 -7.19 7.32 -7.93
CA HIS A 200 -5.91 6.97 -8.56
C HIS A 200 -4.70 7.07 -7.62
N PHE A 201 -3.49 7.12 -8.21
CA PHE A 201 -2.21 7.10 -7.50
C PHE A 201 -1.10 7.77 -8.32
N PRO A 202 0.04 8.11 -7.69
CA PRO A 202 1.16 8.71 -8.39
C PRO A 202 2.06 7.67 -9.08
N VAL A 203 2.68 8.10 -10.18
CA VAL A 203 3.97 7.57 -10.64
C VAL A 203 5.07 8.54 -10.24
N VAL A 204 6.17 8.01 -9.71
CA VAL A 204 7.39 8.78 -9.43
C VAL A 204 8.43 8.48 -10.50
N HIS A 205 8.83 9.52 -11.22
CA HIS A 205 9.94 9.48 -12.17
C HIS A 205 11.26 9.58 -11.41
N VAL A 206 12.16 8.65 -11.68
CA VAL A 206 13.48 8.51 -11.08
C VAL A 206 14.53 8.68 -12.17
N ASN A 207 15.19 9.83 -12.20
CA ASN A 207 16.25 10.09 -13.20
C ASN A 207 17.61 10.20 -12.51
N ARG A 208 18.61 9.49 -13.00
CA ARG A 208 19.97 9.54 -12.48
C ARG A 208 20.61 10.89 -12.78
N LYS A 209 21.19 11.50 -11.75
CA LYS A 209 22.10 12.64 -11.90
C LYS A 209 23.55 12.18 -11.93
N GLU A 210 23.99 11.53 -10.87
CA GLU A 210 25.39 11.10 -10.71
C GLU A 210 25.46 9.99 -9.64
N GLY A 211 26.11 8.86 -9.95
CA GLY A 211 26.22 7.75 -9.00
C GLY A 211 24.87 7.30 -8.44
N SER A 212 24.72 7.35 -7.11
CA SER A 212 23.46 7.05 -6.39
C SER A 212 22.49 8.22 -6.28
N ILE A 213 22.87 9.41 -6.78
CA ILE A 213 22.06 10.63 -6.72
C ILE A 213 21.07 10.64 -7.89
N VAL A 214 19.80 10.80 -7.56
CA VAL A 214 18.68 10.84 -8.51
C VAL A 214 17.84 12.10 -8.31
N THR A 215 17.07 12.48 -9.33
CA THR A 215 15.91 13.36 -9.17
C THR A 215 14.63 12.55 -9.13
N LEU A 216 13.76 12.91 -8.18
CA LEU A 216 12.42 12.34 -8.04
C LEU A 216 11.39 13.38 -8.42
N ARG A 217 10.44 13.03 -9.29
CA ARG A 217 9.31 13.89 -9.67
C ARG A 217 8.03 13.07 -9.72
N GLN A 218 6.99 13.52 -9.01
CA GLN A 218 5.69 12.87 -9.07
C GLN A 218 4.80 13.40 -10.20
N GLU A 219 3.92 12.54 -10.68
CA GLU A 219 2.73 12.91 -11.43
C GLU A 219 1.64 11.85 -11.21
N ARG A 220 0.38 12.17 -11.51
CA ARG A 220 -0.67 11.15 -11.53
C ARG A 220 -0.37 10.12 -12.60
N TYR A 221 -0.43 8.83 -12.25
CA TYR A 221 -0.30 7.77 -13.24
C TYR A 221 -1.56 7.71 -14.11
N ILE A 222 -1.36 7.75 -15.44
CA ILE A 222 -2.44 7.69 -16.43
C ILE A 222 -2.14 6.52 -17.38
N HIS A 223 -2.87 5.42 -17.21
CA HIS A 223 -2.74 4.24 -18.07
C HIS A 223 -3.57 4.38 -19.36
N PHE A 224 -4.81 4.86 -19.22
CA PHE A 224 -5.69 5.20 -20.33
C PHE A 224 -6.08 6.68 -20.24
N LYS A 225 -6.50 7.28 -21.35
CA LYS A 225 -7.02 8.66 -21.35
C LYS A 225 -8.15 8.78 -20.32
N SER A 226 -7.87 9.51 -19.23
CA SER A 226 -8.85 9.72 -18.17
C SER A 226 -9.75 10.92 -18.46
N ARG A 227 -11.02 10.80 -18.06
CA ARG A 227 -11.98 11.92 -18.07
C ARG A 227 -11.76 12.87 -16.91
N ASP A 228 -11.13 12.39 -15.84
CA ASP A 228 -10.78 13.21 -14.71
C ASP A 228 -9.57 14.09 -15.06
N THR A 229 -9.77 15.41 -15.04
CA THR A 229 -8.75 16.42 -15.33
C THR A 229 -8.17 17.06 -14.08
N ARG A 230 -8.51 16.57 -12.88
CA ARG A 230 -8.03 17.13 -11.62
C ARG A 230 -6.51 16.97 -11.49
N ASP A 231 -5.90 17.99 -10.92
CA ASP A 231 -4.46 18.05 -10.78
C ASP A 231 -4.01 17.55 -9.41
N TYR A 232 -3.96 16.22 -9.27
CA TYR A 232 -3.61 15.58 -8.01
C TYR A 232 -2.14 15.71 -7.66
N VAL A 233 -1.89 15.93 -6.37
CA VAL A 233 -0.57 15.93 -5.74
C VAL A 233 -0.67 15.09 -4.48
N TRP A 234 0.29 14.19 -4.28
CA TRP A 234 0.39 13.36 -3.10
C TRP A 234 1.57 13.83 -2.24
N LYS A 235 1.44 13.70 -0.92
CA LYS A 235 2.59 13.72 -0.03
C LYS A 235 3.15 12.31 0.02
N ILE A 236 4.20 12.06 -0.76
CA ILE A 236 4.74 10.72 -1.00
C ILE A 236 5.91 10.47 -0.04
N PRO A 237 5.78 9.52 0.91
CA PRO A 237 6.92 9.04 1.66
C PRO A 237 7.73 8.09 0.79
N ILE A 238 9.04 8.31 0.69
CA ILE A 238 9.99 7.38 0.11
C ILE A 238 10.73 6.73 1.27
N PHE A 239 10.39 5.48 1.57
CA PHE A 239 11.06 4.71 2.60
C PHE A 239 12.42 4.23 2.07
N TYR A 240 13.45 4.34 2.90
CA TYR A 240 14.78 3.85 2.53
C TYR A 240 15.60 3.45 3.74
N ASP A 241 16.57 2.60 3.51
CA ASP A 241 17.57 2.21 4.50
C ASP A 241 18.72 3.20 4.43
N ASP A 242 18.88 4.02 5.47
CA ASP A 242 19.92 5.04 5.52
C ASP A 242 21.30 4.37 5.55
N PRO A 243 22.18 4.61 4.55
CA PRO A 243 23.46 3.90 4.46
C PRO A 243 24.42 4.22 5.59
N VAL A 244 24.26 5.38 6.23
CA VAL A 244 25.15 5.85 7.30
C VAL A 244 24.72 5.28 8.65
N SER A 245 23.44 5.40 9.00
CA SER A 245 22.93 4.96 10.30
C SER A 245 22.34 3.55 10.31
N GLY A 246 22.08 2.96 9.14
CA GLY A 246 21.39 1.67 9.00
C GLY A 246 19.91 1.71 9.41
N LYS A 247 19.36 2.89 9.73
CA LYS A 247 17.97 3.05 10.18
C LYS A 247 17.05 3.24 8.98
N HIS A 248 15.82 2.74 9.11
CA HIS A 248 14.74 3.12 8.19
C HIS A 248 14.46 4.61 8.30
N LYS A 249 14.46 5.32 7.17
CA LYS A 249 14.14 6.74 7.07
C LYS A 249 13.10 6.98 6.00
N VAL A 250 12.52 8.18 6.02
CA VAL A 250 11.58 8.65 5.02
C VAL A 250 12.13 9.93 4.38
N PHE A 251 12.15 9.94 3.05
CA PHE A 251 12.36 11.14 2.25
C PHE A 251 11.02 11.55 1.64
N TRP A 252 10.69 12.85 1.62
CA TRP A 252 9.37 13.32 1.25
C TRP A 252 9.36 13.99 -0.14
N ILE A 253 8.40 13.61 -0.98
CA ILE A 253 8.02 14.35 -2.19
C ILE A 253 6.66 14.98 -1.91
N THR A 254 6.59 16.31 -1.83
CA THR A 254 5.39 17.04 -1.39
C THR A 254 4.75 17.88 -2.49
N ASP A 255 5.48 18.11 -3.58
CA ASP A 255 5.05 18.87 -4.72
C ASP A 255 5.47 18.17 -6.03
N LYS A 256 5.26 18.85 -7.15
CA LYS A 256 5.59 18.35 -8.50
C LYS A 256 6.97 18.77 -8.99
N GLN A 257 7.68 19.61 -8.24
CA GLN A 257 9.03 20.00 -8.62
C GLN A 257 9.97 18.82 -8.40
N PRO A 258 10.95 18.62 -9.29
CA PRO A 258 11.96 17.59 -9.09
C PRO A 258 12.76 17.87 -7.81
N VAL A 259 12.85 16.87 -6.93
CA VAL A 259 13.68 16.91 -5.72
C VAL A 259 14.88 15.99 -5.87
N VAL A 260 16.03 16.39 -5.31
CA VAL A 260 17.25 15.57 -5.33
C VAL A 260 17.24 14.61 -4.15
N PHE A 261 17.49 13.34 -4.43
CA PHE A 261 17.55 12.27 -3.45
C PHE A 261 18.80 11.43 -3.68
N ASP A 262 19.53 11.12 -2.60
CA ASP A 262 20.64 10.18 -2.65
C ASP A 262 20.15 8.81 -2.16
N MET A 263 20.19 7.82 -3.06
CA MET A 263 19.76 6.46 -2.73
C MET A 263 20.74 5.72 -1.81
N GLY A 264 21.92 6.28 -1.54
CA GLY A 264 22.80 5.74 -0.51
C GLY A 264 23.29 4.32 -0.81
N GLY A 265 23.59 4.01 -2.06
CA GLY A 265 24.01 2.67 -2.49
C GLY A 265 22.87 1.65 -2.67
N GLN A 266 21.62 1.99 -2.37
CA GLN A 266 20.48 1.17 -2.79
C GLN A 266 20.32 1.23 -4.32
N LEU A 267 19.89 0.12 -4.89
CA LEU A 267 19.67 0.00 -6.34
C LEU A 267 18.32 0.59 -6.78
N VAL A 268 17.36 0.67 -5.87
CA VAL A 268 15.97 1.03 -6.14
C VAL A 268 15.42 1.95 -5.05
N VAL A 269 14.57 2.88 -5.44
CA VAL A 269 13.77 3.73 -4.55
C VAL A 269 12.69 2.89 -3.86
N ASP A 270 12.41 3.12 -2.57
CA ASP A 270 11.41 2.36 -1.78
C ASP A 270 11.58 0.83 -1.93
N PRO A 271 12.73 0.26 -1.47
CA PRO A 271 13.10 -1.14 -1.75
C PRO A 271 12.13 -2.17 -1.17
N HIS A 272 11.35 -1.79 -0.15
CA HIS A 272 10.42 -2.67 0.57
C HIS A 272 8.98 -2.58 0.05
N GLN A 273 8.72 -1.72 -0.95
CA GLN A 273 7.40 -1.47 -1.55
C GLN A 273 6.38 -1.10 -0.46
N LEU A 274 6.69 -0.03 0.29
CA LEU A 274 5.86 0.46 1.39
C LEU A 274 4.91 1.57 0.95
N THR A 275 5.22 2.24 -0.16
CA THR A 275 4.42 3.37 -0.65
C THR A 275 3.56 2.96 -1.83
N TYR A 276 2.30 3.41 -1.82
CA TYR A 276 1.32 3.11 -2.86
C TYR A 276 1.58 3.92 -4.14
N MET A 277 2.55 3.50 -4.94
CA MET A 277 2.98 4.23 -6.15
C MET A 277 3.53 3.27 -7.21
N ARG A 278 3.66 3.79 -8.44
CA ARG A 278 4.54 3.22 -9.47
C ARG A 278 5.85 3.99 -9.54
N LEU A 279 6.92 3.34 -9.95
CA LEU A 279 8.20 3.95 -10.26
C LEU A 279 8.48 3.88 -11.76
N ARG A 280 9.02 4.97 -12.31
CA ARG A 280 9.53 5.02 -13.68
C ARG A 280 10.97 5.48 -13.65
N TYR A 281 11.89 4.59 -13.97
CA TYR A 281 13.31 4.92 -14.08
C TYR A 281 13.63 5.52 -15.45
N ASP A 282 14.78 6.18 -15.58
CA ASP A 282 15.33 6.55 -16.89
C ASP A 282 16.00 5.35 -17.58
N ASP A 283 16.35 5.51 -18.86
CA ASP A 283 16.90 4.44 -19.69
C ASP A 283 18.23 3.89 -19.14
N VAL A 284 19.05 4.75 -18.51
CA VAL A 284 20.34 4.36 -17.93
C VAL A 284 20.09 3.45 -16.72
N MET A 285 19.19 3.85 -15.83
CA MET A 285 18.83 3.06 -14.67
C MET A 285 18.12 1.76 -15.06
N TYR A 286 17.25 1.76 -16.09
CA TYR A 286 16.67 0.51 -16.59
C TYR A 286 17.73 -0.46 -17.11
N ALA A 287 18.73 0.03 -17.84
CA ALA A 287 19.84 -0.79 -18.31
C ALA A 287 20.64 -1.39 -17.15
N ASP A 288 20.99 -0.57 -16.14
CA ASP A 288 21.70 -1.01 -14.94
C ASP A 288 20.90 -2.06 -14.15
N LEU A 289 19.61 -1.81 -13.93
CA LEU A 289 18.71 -2.72 -13.21
C LEU A 289 18.54 -4.04 -13.97
N THR A 290 18.39 -3.98 -15.30
CA THR A 290 18.30 -5.18 -16.14
C THR A 290 19.59 -6.01 -16.05
N ALA A 291 20.75 -5.36 -16.17
CA ALA A 291 22.04 -6.03 -16.03
C ALA A 291 22.18 -6.68 -14.64
N LYS A 292 21.79 -5.96 -13.59
CA LYS A 292 21.86 -6.49 -12.23
C LYS A 292 20.90 -7.65 -11.98
N LEU A 293 19.68 -7.62 -12.54
CA LEU A 293 18.74 -8.75 -12.50
C LEU A 293 19.31 -10.00 -13.19
N LEU A 294 19.95 -9.83 -14.34
CA LEU A 294 20.52 -10.95 -15.11
C LEU A 294 21.76 -11.56 -14.46
N ASP A 295 22.58 -10.73 -13.81
CA ASP A 295 23.81 -11.12 -13.11
C ASP A 295 23.52 -11.71 -11.72
N ASP A 296 22.86 -10.93 -10.86
CA ASP A 296 22.61 -11.24 -9.45
C ASP A 296 21.32 -10.56 -8.98
N PHE A 297 20.19 -11.15 -9.37
CA PHE A 297 18.85 -10.67 -9.00
C PHE A 297 18.64 -10.59 -7.47
N LYS A 298 19.37 -11.39 -6.69
CA LYS A 298 19.22 -11.43 -5.22
C LYS A 298 19.67 -10.13 -4.54
N ALA A 299 20.47 -9.31 -5.20
CA ALA A 299 20.82 -7.97 -4.72
C ALA A 299 19.63 -6.99 -4.72
N ILE A 300 18.58 -7.26 -5.50
CA ILE A 300 17.35 -6.48 -5.50
C ILE A 300 16.32 -7.22 -4.66
N PRO A 301 15.70 -6.60 -3.62
CA PRO A 301 14.71 -7.27 -2.79
C PRO A 301 13.53 -7.84 -3.59
N THR A 302 12.97 -8.97 -3.18
CA THR A 302 11.89 -9.68 -3.91
C THR A 302 10.71 -8.78 -4.24
N ASN A 303 10.25 -7.94 -3.29
CA ASN A 303 9.16 -6.97 -3.52
C ASN A 303 9.52 -5.92 -4.58
N SER A 304 10.79 -5.49 -4.62
CA SER A 304 11.23 -4.57 -5.66
C SER A 304 11.33 -5.25 -7.01
N ARG A 305 11.70 -6.53 -7.07
CA ARG A 305 11.71 -7.29 -8.32
C ARG A 305 10.29 -7.46 -8.89
N SER A 306 9.31 -7.79 -8.04
CA SER A 306 7.90 -7.88 -8.47
C SER A 306 7.36 -6.52 -8.91
N ARG A 307 7.66 -5.44 -8.17
CA ARG A 307 7.30 -4.07 -8.58
C ARG A 307 7.93 -3.68 -9.91
N LEU A 308 9.23 -3.92 -10.11
CA LEU A 308 9.93 -3.59 -11.35
C LEU A 308 9.26 -4.26 -12.56
N LEU A 309 8.86 -5.52 -12.42
CA LEU A 309 8.13 -6.23 -13.47
C LEU A 309 6.74 -5.63 -13.73
N ASP A 310 5.93 -5.40 -12.70
CA ASP A 310 4.58 -4.83 -12.89
C ASP A 310 4.63 -3.40 -13.42
N ASP A 311 5.52 -2.55 -12.89
CA ASP A 311 5.69 -1.16 -13.35
C ASP A 311 6.16 -1.09 -14.80
N THR A 312 7.20 -1.84 -15.18
CA THR A 312 7.75 -1.76 -16.55
C THR A 312 6.77 -2.27 -17.59
N LEU A 313 6.03 -3.35 -17.30
CA LEU A 313 4.96 -3.83 -18.17
C LEU A 313 3.82 -2.81 -18.24
N ALA A 314 3.38 -2.24 -17.12
CA ALA A 314 2.33 -1.22 -17.11
C ALA A 314 2.74 0.05 -17.87
N MET A 315 4.00 0.46 -17.82
CA MET A 315 4.53 1.60 -18.60
C MET A 315 4.60 1.27 -20.10
N ALA A 316 4.97 0.03 -20.46
CA ALA A 316 5.01 -0.39 -21.86
C ALA A 316 3.60 -0.48 -22.48
N GLU A 317 2.64 -1.01 -21.72
CA GLU A 317 1.23 -1.10 -22.11
C GLU A 317 0.60 0.26 -22.46
N CYS A 318 0.96 1.33 -21.72
CA CYS A 318 0.48 2.68 -21.99
C CYS A 318 1.38 3.51 -22.91
N GLY A 319 2.43 2.91 -23.49
CA GLY A 319 3.34 3.55 -24.44
C GLY A 319 4.34 4.53 -23.84
N GLN A 320 4.55 4.50 -22.51
CA GLN A 320 5.54 5.33 -21.80
C GLN A 320 6.93 4.70 -21.70
N LEU A 321 7.06 3.43 -22.12
CA LEU A 321 8.30 2.66 -22.18
C LEU A 321 8.26 1.72 -23.40
N ASP A 322 9.41 1.43 -24.01
CA ASP A 322 9.49 0.43 -25.08
C ASP A 322 9.33 -0.98 -24.50
N TYR A 323 8.48 -1.82 -25.10
CA TYR A 323 8.31 -3.23 -24.74
C TYR A 323 9.63 -4.00 -24.70
N LYS A 324 10.61 -3.63 -25.52
CA LYS A 324 11.96 -4.21 -25.48
C LYS A 324 12.60 -4.07 -24.10
N VAL A 325 12.44 -2.91 -23.43
CA VAL A 325 12.98 -2.71 -22.08
C VAL A 325 12.27 -3.64 -21.09
N ALA A 326 10.93 -3.66 -21.13
CA ALA A 326 10.14 -4.52 -20.24
C ALA A 326 10.47 -6.02 -20.44
N PHE A 327 10.52 -6.50 -21.68
CA PHE A 327 10.85 -7.90 -21.99
C PHE A 327 12.30 -8.25 -21.66
N ASN A 328 13.25 -7.35 -21.84
CA ASN A 328 14.61 -7.60 -21.37
C ASN A 328 14.65 -7.78 -19.85
N MET A 329 13.86 -7.02 -19.10
CA MET A 329 13.73 -7.19 -17.66
C MET A 329 13.02 -8.47 -17.25
N THR A 330 12.20 -9.12 -18.09
CA THR A 330 11.60 -10.42 -17.73
C THR A 330 12.57 -11.58 -17.91
N MET A 331 13.67 -11.42 -18.65
CA MET A 331 14.59 -12.50 -18.98
C MET A 331 15.26 -13.16 -17.75
N TYR A 332 15.43 -12.45 -16.63
CA TYR A 332 16.01 -13.04 -15.42
C TYR A 332 15.07 -14.06 -14.76
N LEU A 333 13.77 -14.07 -15.09
CA LEU A 333 12.79 -15.01 -14.52
C LEU A 333 13.17 -16.47 -14.80
N ALA A 334 13.95 -16.75 -15.84
CA ALA A 334 14.50 -18.08 -16.09
C ALA A 334 15.43 -18.58 -14.96
N LYS A 335 15.96 -17.67 -14.14
CA LYS A 335 16.83 -17.94 -12.98
C LYS A 335 16.16 -17.65 -11.63
N GLU A 336 15.00 -17.00 -11.63
CA GLU A 336 14.25 -16.73 -10.39
C GLU A 336 13.73 -18.05 -9.84
N VAL A 337 13.99 -18.31 -8.56
CA VAL A 337 13.54 -19.52 -7.87
C VAL A 337 12.81 -19.08 -6.61
N LEU A 338 11.67 -19.72 -6.35
CA LEU A 338 10.84 -19.52 -5.15
C LEU A 338 11.60 -19.82 -3.86
#